data_AF-A0A972INJ9-F1
#
_entry.id   AF-A0A972INJ9-F1
#
_cell.length_a   1.000
_cell.length_b   1.000
_cell.length_c   1.000
_cell.angle_alpha   90.00
_cell.angle_beta   90.00
_cell.angle_gamma   90.00
#
_symmetry.space_group_name_H-M   'P 1'
#
loop_
_entity.id
_entity.type
_entity.pdbx_description
1 polymer ?
#
loop_
_entity_poly.entity_id
_entity_poly.type
_entity_poly.pdbx_seq_one_letter_code
_entity_poly.pdbx_strand_id
1 'polypeptide(L)'
;MSQNPYKVLGVEENATPEAIKKAYTDMVKKYHPDRYKEDYMKELAEQKMKEINEAYDAIQKGNGYSSYSWREDTSRQTADQSRRSESFGSLRDARMHINSRNFSKAREILQSLTQRDAEWFFLMGIVEVNYGNYDQGKYYINQAVMMDPGNQEYRQAYQQIFSGTIFSQNANPYNRYDTSQVCCQACAAAWCLDVCCECGGGDFINCC
;
A
#
# COMPACT_ATOMS: atom_id res chain seq x y z
N MET A 1 24.77 35.72 6.83
CA MET A 1 23.90 36.15 7.95
C MET A 1 22.86 35.06 8.15
N SER A 2 22.87 34.34 9.27
CA SER A 2 21.77 33.41 9.58
C SER A 2 20.51 34.25 9.78
N GLN A 3 19.62 34.26 8.79
CA GLN A 3 18.30 34.85 8.99
C GLN A 3 17.59 34.03 10.06
N ASN A 4 17.12 34.72 11.10
CA ASN A 4 16.42 34.07 12.19
C ASN A 4 15.12 33.46 11.62
N PRO A 5 14.91 32.14 11.70
CA PRO A 5 13.80 31.48 11.01
C PRO A 5 12.43 31.95 11.52
N TYR A 6 12.35 32.39 12.78
CA TYR A 6 11.13 32.99 13.34
C TYR A 6 10.78 34.31 12.65
N LYS A 7 11.79 35.11 12.24
CA LYS A 7 11.58 36.34 11.47
C LYS A 7 11.12 36.07 10.03
N VAL A 8 11.55 34.96 9.42
CA VAL A 8 11.12 34.56 8.07
C VAL A 8 9.65 34.16 8.07
N LEU A 9 9.19 33.46 9.10
CA LEU A 9 7.78 33.12 9.31
C LEU A 9 6.95 34.25 9.93
N GLY A 10 7.56 35.38 10.30
CA GLY A 10 6.87 36.52 10.90
C GLY A 10 6.26 36.23 12.28
N VAL A 11 6.83 35.29 13.02
CA VAL A 11 6.39 34.88 14.36
C VAL A 11 7.41 35.27 15.42
N GLU A 12 6.96 35.42 16.67
CA GLU A 12 7.86 35.62 17.80
C GLU A 12 8.71 34.37 18.07
N GLU A 13 9.90 34.55 18.63
CA GLU A 13 10.85 33.44 18.90
C GLU A 13 10.33 32.43 19.94
N ASN A 14 9.33 32.83 20.73
CA ASN A 14 8.64 32.01 21.73
C ASN A 14 7.24 31.55 21.26
N ALA A 15 6.89 31.73 19.98
CA ALA A 15 5.56 31.41 19.47
C ALA A 15 5.21 29.93 19.70
N THR A 16 3.95 29.65 20.03
CA THR A 16 3.46 28.28 20.21
C THR A 16 3.54 27.51 18.88
N PRO A 17 3.69 26.18 18.92
CA PRO A 17 3.72 25.35 17.70
C PRO A 17 2.47 25.52 16.83
N GLU A 18 1.33 25.82 17.43
CA GLU A 18 0.07 26.13 16.74
C GLU A 18 0.16 27.46 15.97
N ALA A 19 0.73 28.50 16.58
CA ALA A 19 0.96 29.79 15.93
C ALA A 19 1.96 29.67 14.77
N ILE A 20 3.02 28.89 14.94
CA ILE A 20 4.02 28.61 13.90
C ILE A 20 3.38 27.88 12.71
N LYS A 21 2.56 26.85 12.96
CA LYS A 21 1.83 26.12 11.92
C LYS A 21 0.81 26.99 11.19
N LYS A 22 0.12 27.87 11.92
CA LYS A 22 -0.84 28.81 11.33
C LYS A 22 -0.13 29.81 10.41
N ALA A 23 0.95 30.43 10.88
CA ALA A 23 1.75 31.35 10.09
C ALA A 23 2.32 30.68 8.82
N TYR A 24 2.83 29.46 8.93
CA TYR A 24 3.26 28.65 7.80
C TYR A 24 2.14 28.46 6.77
N THR A 25 0.97 28.02 7.21
CA THR A 25 -0.19 27.77 6.34
C THR A 25 -0.64 29.04 5.62
N ASP A 26 -0.64 30.18 6.30
CA ASP A 26 -1.03 31.46 5.73
C ASP A 26 -0.02 31.97 4.69
N MET A 27 1.28 31.72 4.91
CA MET A 27 2.34 32.04 3.95
C MET A 27 2.28 31.14 2.71
N VAL A 28 2.07 29.84 2.88
CA VAL A 28 1.90 28.89 1.75
C VAL A 28 0.72 29.30 0.88
N LYS A 29 -0.42 29.67 1.49
CA LYS A 29 -1.59 30.18 0.75
C LYS A 29 -1.31 31.50 0.03
N LYS A 30 -0.39 32.32 0.53
CA LYS A 30 -0.01 33.60 -0.08
C LYS A 30 0.91 33.39 -1.29
N TYR A 31 1.91 32.52 -1.15
CA TYR A 31 2.95 32.29 -2.15
C TYR A 31 2.73 31.03 -3.01
N HIS A 32 1.51 30.48 -3.04
CA HIS A 32 1.23 29.31 -3.87
C HIS A 32 1.38 29.66 -5.36
N PRO A 33 2.18 28.91 -6.15
CA PRO A 33 2.48 29.23 -7.55
C PRO A 33 1.21 29.28 -8.43
N ASP A 34 0.16 28.53 -8.05
CA ASP A 34 -1.15 28.54 -8.72
C ASP A 34 -1.90 29.88 -8.63
N ARG A 35 -1.50 30.78 -7.71
CA ARG A 35 -2.10 32.11 -7.60
C ARG A 35 -1.51 33.13 -8.58
N TYR A 36 -0.39 32.80 -9.23
CA TYR A 36 0.33 33.72 -10.09
C TYR A 36 0.28 33.25 -11.55
N LYS A 37 -0.23 34.10 -12.43
CA LYS A 37 -0.34 33.80 -13.86
C LYS A 37 0.96 34.06 -14.63
N GLU A 38 1.72 35.07 -14.20
CA GLU A 38 2.99 35.49 -14.79
C GLU A 38 4.16 34.64 -14.32
N ASP A 39 5.02 34.19 -15.24
CA ASP A 39 6.12 33.26 -14.93
C ASP A 39 7.19 33.86 -13.99
N TYR A 40 7.48 35.17 -14.11
CA TYR A 40 8.37 35.88 -13.18
C TYR A 40 7.84 35.87 -11.73
N MET A 41 6.51 35.97 -11.56
CA MET A 41 5.88 35.96 -10.24
C MET A 41 5.83 34.54 -9.65
N LYS A 42 5.75 33.51 -10.49
CA LYS A 42 5.86 32.11 -10.06
C LYS A 42 7.24 31.79 -9.54
N GLU A 43 8.29 32.24 -10.23
CA GLU A 43 9.68 32.03 -9.80
C GLU A 43 9.97 32.73 -8.46
N LEU A 44 9.51 33.98 -8.30
CA LEU A 44 9.61 34.69 -7.02
C LEU A 44 8.81 34.01 -5.91
N ALA A 45 7.62 33.49 -6.23
CA ALA A 45 6.79 32.76 -5.28
C ALA A 45 7.44 31.44 -4.85
N GLU A 46 8.08 30.72 -5.77
CA GLU A 46 8.83 29.49 -5.52
C GLU A 46 10.06 29.74 -4.64
N GLN A 47 10.84 30.79 -4.93
CA GLN A 47 11.97 31.20 -4.10
C GLN A 47 11.52 31.55 -2.68
N LYS A 48 10.41 32.29 -2.54
CA LYS A 48 9.82 32.62 -1.24
C LYS A 48 9.30 31.39 -0.51
N MET A 49 8.65 30.47 -1.21
CA MET A 49 8.15 29.22 -0.65
C MET A 49 9.29 28.36 -0.09
N LYS A 50 10.42 28.31 -0.81
CA LYS A 50 11.61 27.61 -0.37
C LYS A 50 12.16 28.19 0.93
N GLU A 51 12.29 29.51 1.03
CA GLU A 51 12.72 30.20 2.26
C GLU A 51 11.78 29.91 3.44
N ILE A 52 10.46 29.88 3.20
CA ILE A 52 9.44 29.58 4.22
C ILE A 52 9.57 28.14 4.74
N ASN A 53 9.76 27.17 3.83
CA ASN A 53 9.94 25.77 4.19
C ASN A 53 11.23 25.56 4.99
N GLU A 54 12.34 26.17 4.57
CA GLU A 54 13.62 26.09 5.28
C GLU A 54 13.53 26.68 6.71
N ALA A 55 12.81 27.79 6.87
CA ALA A 55 12.60 28.42 8.17
C ALA A 55 11.71 27.56 9.10
N TYR A 56 10.62 26.99 8.56
CA TYR A 56 9.74 26.10 9.32
C TYR A 56 10.47 24.84 9.81
N ASP A 57 11.24 24.21 8.93
CA ASP A 57 12.07 23.05 9.26
C ASP A 57 13.12 23.37 10.33
N ALA A 58 13.74 24.56 10.27
CA ALA A 58 14.73 25.00 11.25
C ALA A 58 14.10 25.21 12.64
N ILE A 59 12.91 25.80 12.71
CA ILE A 59 12.16 25.98 13.96
C ILE A 59 11.74 24.63 14.54
N GLN A 60 11.20 23.76 13.69
CA GLN A 60 10.70 22.45 14.12
C GLN A 60 11.83 21.56 14.67
N LYS A 61 13.03 21.62 14.05
CA LYS A 61 14.24 20.93 14.55
C LYS A 61 14.78 21.52 15.85
N GLY A 62 14.71 22.83 16.03
CA GLY A 62 15.19 23.52 17.23
C GLY A 62 14.31 23.31 18.47
N ASN A 63 12.99 23.17 18.28
CA ASN A 63 12.03 23.07 19.39
C ASN A 63 11.79 21.63 19.91
N GLY A 64 12.64 20.66 19.53
CA GLY A 64 12.49 19.26 19.96
C GLY A 64 11.21 18.59 19.46
N TYR A 65 10.51 19.20 18.50
CA TYR A 65 9.34 18.61 17.86
C TYR A 65 9.83 17.49 16.94
N SER A 66 9.79 16.25 17.45
CA SER A 66 9.88 15.05 16.61
C SER A 66 8.89 15.23 15.46
N SER A 67 9.42 15.34 14.24
CA SER A 67 8.63 15.73 13.10
C SER A 67 7.59 14.66 12.79
N TYR A 68 6.32 14.97 13.04
CA TYR A 68 5.23 14.42 12.26
C TYR A 68 5.39 14.97 10.84
N SER A 69 6.31 14.33 10.13
CA SER A 69 6.56 14.50 8.73
C SER A 69 5.31 14.03 8.00
N TRP A 70 4.50 14.96 7.49
CA TRP A 70 3.74 14.71 6.27
C TRP A 70 4.77 14.57 5.14
N ARG A 71 5.42 13.41 5.13
CA ARG A 71 6.33 12.99 4.08
C ARG A 71 5.47 12.37 2.99
N GLU A 72 5.23 13.17 1.97
CA GLU A 72 5.08 12.65 0.62
C GLU A 72 6.27 11.73 0.32
N ASP A 73 5.98 10.62 -0.35
CA ASP A 73 6.81 9.46 -0.65
C ASP A 73 8.14 9.83 -1.33
N THR A 74 9.13 10.25 -0.53
CA THR A 74 10.51 10.42 -1.00
C THR A 74 11.50 9.98 0.09
N SER A 75 11.73 8.67 0.08
CA SER A 75 13.04 8.02 0.27
C SER A 75 14.03 8.73 1.21
N ARG A 76 13.93 8.50 2.53
CA ARG A 76 15.09 8.51 3.44
C ARG A 76 14.86 7.56 4.62
N GLN A 77 15.26 6.31 4.47
CA GLN A 77 15.68 5.48 5.60
C GLN A 77 17.22 5.46 5.60
N THR A 78 17.76 6.10 6.62
CA THR A 78 18.85 5.59 7.46
C THR A 78 20.15 5.15 6.78
N ALA A 79 21.16 6.00 6.93
CA ALA A 79 22.56 5.78 6.55
C ALA A 79 23.28 4.76 7.45
N ASP A 80 22.77 3.52 7.53
CA ASP A 80 23.43 2.41 8.25
C ASP A 80 23.13 1.01 7.66
N GLN A 81 22.90 0.89 6.33
CA GLN A 81 22.69 -0.41 5.65
C GLN A 81 23.22 -0.46 4.20
N SER A 82 24.38 0.13 3.96
CA SER A 82 24.95 0.32 2.61
C SER A 82 25.38 -0.95 1.84
N ARG A 83 25.08 -2.16 2.32
CA ARG A 83 25.24 -3.42 1.54
C ARG A 83 23.98 -4.30 1.46
N ARG A 84 22.96 -4.04 2.27
CA ARG A 84 21.62 -4.67 2.17
C ARG A 84 20.66 -3.86 1.29
N SER A 85 21.00 -2.60 1.04
CA SER A 85 20.14 -1.62 0.35
C SER A 85 20.04 -1.81 -1.17
N GLU A 86 21.03 -2.40 -1.85
CA GLU A 86 20.95 -2.58 -3.32
C GLU A 86 19.96 -3.69 -3.70
N SER A 87 20.07 -4.87 -3.06
CA SER A 87 19.12 -5.97 -3.32
C SER A 87 17.70 -5.62 -2.89
N PHE A 88 17.54 -4.89 -1.77
CA PHE A 88 16.21 -4.44 -1.32
C PHE A 88 15.60 -3.39 -2.25
N GLY A 89 16.43 -2.51 -2.85
CA GLY A 89 16.00 -1.55 -3.87
C GLY A 89 15.46 -2.26 -5.12
N SER A 90 16.21 -3.23 -5.64
CA SER A 90 15.79 -3.99 -6.82
C SER A 90 14.55 -4.87 -6.57
N LEU A 91 14.36 -5.38 -5.34
CA LEU A 91 13.14 -6.10 -4.95
C LEU A 91 11.93 -5.16 -4.89
N ARG A 92 12.11 -3.93 -4.38
CA ARG A 92 11.08 -2.89 -4.41
C ARG A 92 10.67 -2.56 -5.84
N ASP A 93 11.64 -2.43 -6.75
CA ASP A 93 11.38 -2.18 -8.17
C ASP A 93 10.59 -3.33 -8.82
N ALA A 94 10.97 -4.58 -8.51
CA ALA A 94 10.23 -5.75 -8.98
C ALA A 94 8.77 -5.75 -8.51
N ARG A 95 8.50 -5.37 -7.26
CA ARG A 95 7.13 -5.25 -6.72
C ARG A 95 6.31 -4.18 -7.45
N MET A 96 6.91 -3.05 -7.80
CA MET A 96 6.25 -2.02 -8.63
C MET A 96 5.89 -2.55 -10.02
N HIS A 97 6.77 -3.33 -10.64
CA HIS A 97 6.51 -3.96 -11.94
C HIS A 97 5.39 -5.02 -11.87
N ILE A 98 5.31 -5.77 -10.78
CA ILE A 98 4.19 -6.72 -10.54
C ILE A 98 2.86 -5.96 -10.38
N ASN A 99 2.84 -4.86 -9.63
CA ASN A 99 1.63 -4.04 -9.44
C ASN A 99 1.15 -3.41 -10.76
N SER A 100 2.07 -3.02 -11.62
CA SER A 100 1.76 -2.53 -12.98
C SER A 100 1.44 -3.66 -13.98
N ARG A 101 1.35 -4.92 -13.52
CA ARG A 101 1.15 -6.14 -14.32
C ARG A 101 2.21 -6.36 -15.40
N ASN A 102 3.37 -5.73 -15.26
CA ASN A 102 4.51 -5.93 -16.13
C ASN A 102 5.40 -7.06 -15.59
N PHE A 103 4.88 -8.29 -15.66
CA PHE A 103 5.55 -9.47 -15.14
C PHE A 103 6.86 -9.78 -15.87
N SER A 104 6.99 -9.37 -17.14
CA SER A 104 8.21 -9.56 -17.92
C SER A 104 9.39 -8.79 -17.34
N LYS A 105 9.22 -7.49 -17.08
CA LYS A 105 10.28 -6.67 -16.47
C LYS A 105 10.56 -7.10 -15.03
N ALA A 106 9.52 -7.46 -14.27
CA ALA A 106 9.69 -7.97 -12.91
C ALA A 106 10.56 -9.24 -12.90
N ARG A 107 10.31 -10.18 -13.82
CA ARG A 107 11.09 -11.42 -13.95
C ARG A 107 12.55 -11.15 -14.26
N GLU A 108 12.83 -10.25 -15.19
CA GLU A 108 14.18 -9.87 -15.59
C GLU A 108 14.99 -9.32 -14.42
N ILE A 109 14.39 -8.37 -13.68
CA ILE A 109 14.99 -7.79 -12.47
C ILE A 109 15.26 -8.91 -11.45
N LEU A 110 14.27 -9.76 -11.18
CA LEU A 110 14.44 -10.85 -10.21
C LEU A 110 15.51 -11.87 -10.65
N GLN A 111 15.64 -12.17 -11.94
CA GLN A 111 16.67 -13.08 -12.45
C GLN A 111 18.08 -12.49 -12.34
N SER A 112 18.21 -11.16 -12.45
CA SER A 112 19.49 -10.48 -12.25
C SER A 112 19.98 -10.52 -10.79
N LEU A 113 19.07 -10.77 -9.84
CA LEU A 113 19.40 -10.84 -8.43
C LEU A 113 20.02 -12.17 -8.05
N THR A 114 21.22 -12.12 -7.47
CA THR A 114 21.92 -13.29 -6.97
C THR A 114 21.48 -13.69 -5.56
N GLN A 115 20.93 -12.75 -4.79
CA GLN A 115 20.39 -13.00 -3.45
C GLN A 115 18.93 -13.46 -3.54
N ARG A 116 18.67 -14.64 -2.96
CA ARG A 116 17.34 -15.25 -2.94
C ARG A 116 16.79 -15.21 -1.52
N ASP A 117 16.25 -14.07 -1.15
CA ASP A 117 15.56 -13.86 0.12
C ASP A 117 14.10 -14.37 0.05
N ALA A 118 13.44 -14.48 1.20
CA ALA A 118 12.03 -14.86 1.30
C ALA A 118 11.12 -14.04 0.37
N GLU A 119 11.38 -12.73 0.28
CA GLU A 119 10.65 -11.83 -0.61
C GLU A 119 10.92 -12.10 -2.09
N TRP A 120 12.15 -12.43 -2.47
CA TRP A 120 12.48 -12.78 -3.85
C TRP A 120 11.67 -14.00 -4.31
N PHE A 121 11.61 -15.04 -3.48
CA PHE A 121 10.85 -16.26 -3.77
C PHE A 121 9.36 -15.98 -3.88
N PHE A 122 8.83 -15.12 -3.01
CA PHE A 122 7.43 -14.70 -3.07
C PHE A 122 7.10 -13.97 -4.38
N LEU A 123 7.89 -12.96 -4.74
CA LEU A 123 7.68 -12.17 -5.97
C LEU A 123 7.86 -13.05 -7.23
N MET A 124 8.87 -13.93 -7.25
CA MET A 124 9.08 -14.87 -8.34
C MET A 124 7.90 -15.84 -8.50
N GLY A 125 7.37 -16.34 -7.39
CA GLY A 125 6.21 -17.21 -7.41
C GLY A 125 4.96 -16.54 -7.99
N ILE A 126 4.70 -15.28 -7.63
CA ILE A 126 3.60 -14.50 -8.23
C ILE A 126 3.80 -14.33 -9.74
N VAL A 127 5.02 -13.99 -10.16
CA VAL A 127 5.35 -13.83 -11.58
C VAL A 127 5.10 -15.13 -12.34
N GLU A 128 5.61 -16.27 -11.88
CA GLU A 128 5.44 -17.57 -12.54
C GLU A 128 3.97 -18.04 -12.60
N VAL A 129 3.18 -17.77 -11.56
CA VAL A 129 1.72 -18.02 -11.60
C VAL A 129 1.05 -17.23 -12.70
N ASN A 130 1.41 -15.96 -12.88
CA ASN A 130 0.85 -15.11 -13.94
C ASN A 130 1.35 -15.51 -15.34
N TYR A 131 2.50 -16.18 -15.45
CA TYR A 131 2.98 -16.79 -16.69
C TYR A 131 2.28 -18.11 -17.05
N GLY A 132 1.51 -18.70 -16.11
CA GLY A 132 0.83 -19.99 -16.29
C GLY A 132 1.60 -21.19 -15.75
N ASN A 133 2.79 -20.99 -15.17
CA ASN A 133 3.60 -22.04 -14.56
C ASN A 133 3.20 -22.25 -13.08
N TYR A 134 1.97 -22.73 -12.87
CA TYR A 134 1.38 -22.83 -11.53
C TYR A 134 2.18 -23.73 -10.57
N ASP A 135 2.77 -24.81 -11.06
CA ASP A 135 3.52 -25.75 -10.21
C ASP A 135 4.81 -25.13 -9.68
N GLN A 136 5.55 -24.43 -10.54
CA GLN A 136 6.75 -23.68 -10.14
C GLN A 136 6.40 -22.52 -9.21
N GLY A 137 5.31 -21.80 -9.52
CA GLY A 137 4.82 -20.71 -8.68
C GLY A 137 4.45 -21.15 -7.27
N LYS A 138 3.74 -22.28 -7.15
CA LYS A 138 3.41 -22.90 -5.85
C LYS A 138 4.66 -23.28 -5.06
N TYR A 139 5.65 -23.87 -5.73
CA TYR A 139 6.92 -24.23 -5.10
C TYR A 139 7.61 -23.00 -4.51
N TYR A 140 7.76 -21.92 -5.28
CA TYR A 140 8.43 -20.71 -4.81
C TYR A 140 7.70 -20.04 -3.64
N ILE A 141 6.37 -20.00 -3.65
CA ILE A 141 5.61 -19.40 -2.55
C ILE A 141 5.63 -20.26 -1.30
N ASN A 142 5.63 -21.59 -1.45
CA ASN A 142 5.84 -22.48 -0.32
C ASN A 142 7.22 -22.27 0.32
N GLN A 143 8.27 -22.15 -0.48
CA GLN A 143 9.61 -21.82 0.01
C GLN A 143 9.64 -20.47 0.74
N ALA A 144 8.97 -19.45 0.21
CA ALA A 144 8.86 -18.14 0.86
C ALA A 144 8.24 -18.22 2.27
N VAL A 145 7.13 -18.97 2.42
CA VAL A 145 6.49 -19.20 3.73
C VAL A 145 7.38 -19.99 4.68
N MET A 146 8.17 -20.94 4.17
CA MET A 146 9.12 -21.69 4.99
C MET A 146 10.27 -20.82 5.51
N MET A 147 10.75 -19.86 4.72
CA MET A 147 11.81 -18.95 5.14
C MET A 147 11.32 -17.88 6.12
N ASP A 148 10.11 -17.36 5.90
CA ASP A 148 9.47 -16.41 6.81
C ASP A 148 8.06 -16.89 7.19
N PRO A 149 7.95 -17.76 8.21
CA PRO A 149 6.66 -18.24 8.67
C PRO A 149 5.87 -17.18 9.43
N GLY A 150 6.50 -16.07 9.85
CA GLY A 150 5.85 -14.97 10.56
C GLY A 150 5.03 -14.09 9.64
N ASN A 151 5.45 -13.95 8.38
CA ASN A 151 4.79 -13.08 7.42
C ASN A 151 3.39 -13.56 7.01
N GLN A 152 2.39 -12.75 7.32
CA GLN A 152 0.99 -13.03 7.01
C GLN A 152 0.68 -12.92 5.52
N GLU A 153 1.37 -12.05 4.76
CA GLU A 153 1.15 -11.87 3.32
C GLU A 153 1.45 -13.17 2.56
N TYR A 154 2.55 -13.84 2.92
CA TYR A 154 2.98 -15.07 2.24
C TYR A 154 2.01 -16.22 2.50
N ARG A 155 1.54 -16.35 3.74
CA ARG A 155 0.53 -17.38 4.10
C ARG A 155 -0.79 -17.14 3.36
N GLN A 156 -1.23 -15.89 3.27
CA GLN A 156 -2.46 -15.53 2.54
C GLN A 156 -2.32 -15.85 1.05
N ALA A 157 -1.21 -15.46 0.41
CA ALA A 157 -0.98 -15.76 -1.00
C ALA A 157 -0.88 -17.27 -1.27
N TYR A 158 -0.23 -18.03 -0.38
CA TYR A 158 -0.18 -19.48 -0.48
C TYR A 158 -1.58 -20.11 -0.45
N GLN A 159 -2.43 -19.67 0.48
CA GLN A 159 -3.82 -20.14 0.57
C GLN A 159 -4.64 -19.79 -0.67
N GLN A 160 -4.46 -18.59 -1.23
CA GLN A 160 -5.15 -18.15 -2.45
C GLN A 160 -4.79 -19.04 -3.65
N ILE A 161 -3.52 -19.36 -3.81
CA ILE A 161 -3.03 -20.17 -4.95
C ILE A 161 -3.37 -21.65 -4.76
N PHE A 162 -3.33 -22.15 -3.52
CA PHE A 162 -3.67 -23.53 -3.22
C PHE A 162 -5.17 -23.80 -3.30
N SER A 163 -6.01 -22.84 -2.92
CA SER A 163 -7.47 -22.96 -3.02
C SER A 163 -8.02 -22.89 -4.44
N GLY A 164 -7.17 -22.65 -5.45
CA GLY A 164 -7.62 -22.48 -6.85
C GLY A 164 -8.40 -21.18 -7.08
N THR A 165 -8.54 -20.33 -6.06
CA THR A 165 -9.17 -19.01 -6.13
C THR A 165 -8.14 -18.01 -6.66
N ILE A 166 -7.67 -18.22 -7.89
CA ILE A 166 -6.55 -17.44 -8.45
C ILE A 166 -6.94 -15.97 -8.56
N PHE A 167 -6.17 -15.13 -7.86
CA PHE A 167 -6.02 -13.66 -7.98
C PHE A 167 -7.14 -12.94 -8.75
N SER A 168 -8.39 -13.07 -8.30
CA SER A 168 -9.44 -12.13 -8.65
C SER A 168 -9.14 -10.85 -7.87
N GLN A 169 -8.32 -9.97 -8.46
CA GLN A 169 -8.04 -8.62 -7.95
C GLN A 169 -9.27 -7.70 -7.98
N ASN A 170 -10.49 -8.24 -7.80
CA ASN A 170 -11.72 -7.46 -7.74
C ASN A 170 -12.77 -7.98 -6.76
N ALA A 171 -12.39 -8.79 -5.76
CA ALA A 171 -13.26 -9.08 -4.63
C ALA A 171 -13.01 -8.09 -3.49
N ASN A 172 -13.62 -6.91 -3.62
CA ASN A 172 -13.77 -5.95 -2.54
C ASN A 172 -14.52 -6.66 -1.39
N PRO A 173 -13.92 -6.88 -0.20
CA PRO A 173 -14.50 -7.75 0.83
C PRO A 173 -15.78 -7.18 1.50
N TYR A 174 -16.20 -5.97 1.14
CA TYR A 174 -17.37 -5.30 1.71
C TYR A 174 -18.63 -5.32 0.84
N ASN A 175 -18.62 -5.96 -0.34
CA ASN A 175 -19.80 -5.96 -1.19
C ASN A 175 -20.13 -7.35 -1.73
N ARG A 176 -20.82 -8.14 -0.91
CA ARG A 176 -21.47 -9.37 -1.36
C ARG A 176 -22.81 -9.57 -0.65
N TYR A 177 -23.72 -8.61 -0.87
CA TYR A 177 -25.15 -8.91 -0.88
C TYR A 177 -25.61 -8.88 -2.33
N ASP A 178 -25.25 -9.93 -3.06
CA ASP A 178 -25.90 -10.26 -4.32
C ASP A 178 -27.21 -10.99 -3.96
N THR A 179 -28.28 -10.22 -3.81
CA THR A 179 -29.63 -10.68 -3.49
C THR A 179 -30.20 -11.64 -4.55
N SER A 180 -29.55 -11.82 -5.71
CA SER A 180 -29.97 -12.78 -6.73
C SER A 180 -29.59 -14.23 -6.41
N GLN A 181 -28.50 -14.46 -5.65
CA GLN A 181 -28.04 -15.81 -5.28
C GLN A 181 -28.74 -16.36 -4.03
N VAL A 182 -29.29 -15.50 -3.19
CA VAL A 182 -30.01 -15.92 -1.97
C VAL A 182 -31.34 -16.60 -2.32
N CYS A 183 -31.99 -16.17 -3.41
CA CYS A 183 -33.25 -16.77 -3.86
C CYS A 183 -33.04 -18.21 -4.34
N CYS A 184 -31.97 -18.47 -5.09
CA CYS A 184 -31.64 -19.83 -5.54
C CYS A 184 -31.17 -20.74 -4.40
N GLN A 185 -30.44 -20.22 -3.40
CA GLN A 185 -30.07 -21.01 -2.21
C GLN A 185 -31.27 -21.32 -1.31
N ALA A 186 -32.21 -20.39 -1.15
CA ALA A 186 -33.44 -20.63 -0.39
C ALA A 186 -34.32 -21.69 -1.06
N CYS A 187 -34.47 -21.64 -2.39
CA CYS A 187 -35.21 -22.66 -3.15
C CYS A 187 -34.52 -24.03 -3.11
N ALA A 188 -33.19 -24.08 -3.23
CA ALA A 188 -32.45 -25.33 -3.12
C ALA A 188 -32.53 -25.95 -1.71
N ALA A 189 -32.50 -25.11 -0.66
CA ALA A 189 -32.70 -25.56 0.71
C ALA A 189 -34.13 -26.08 0.95
N ALA A 190 -35.15 -25.43 0.38
CA ALA A 190 -36.53 -25.89 0.47
C ALA A 190 -36.76 -27.23 -0.24
N TRP A 191 -36.16 -27.43 -1.43
CA TRP A 191 -36.19 -28.72 -2.13
C TRP A 191 -35.48 -29.82 -1.35
N CYS A 192 -34.33 -29.53 -0.74
CA CYS A 192 -33.65 -30.50 0.11
C CYS A 192 -34.48 -30.85 1.36
N LEU A 193 -35.18 -29.89 1.95
CA LEU A 193 -36.03 -30.15 3.12
C LEU A 193 -37.25 -31.03 2.75
N ASP A 194 -37.83 -30.80 1.58
CA ASP A 194 -38.97 -31.58 1.06
C ASP A 194 -38.57 -33.03 0.78
N VAL A 195 -37.44 -33.23 0.08
CA VAL A 195 -36.87 -34.56 -0.20
C VAL A 195 -36.40 -35.26 1.08
N CYS A 196 -35.88 -34.52 2.07
CA CYS A 196 -35.51 -35.09 3.36
C CYS A 196 -36.73 -35.44 4.23
N CYS A 197 -37.86 -34.75 4.07
CA CYS A 197 -39.12 -35.12 4.71
C CYS A 197 -39.68 -36.43 4.13
N GLU A 198 -39.61 -36.67 2.82
CA GLU A 198 -40.11 -37.91 2.21
C GLU A 198 -39.21 -39.14 2.48
N CYS A 199 -37.90 -38.97 2.68
CA CYS A 199 -36.99 -40.10 2.99
C CYS A 199 -36.92 -40.47 4.48
N GLY A 200 -37.48 -39.66 5.38
CA GLY A 200 -37.40 -39.83 6.84
C GLY A 200 -38.57 -40.57 7.50
N GLY A 201 -39.61 -40.91 6.74
CA GLY A 201 -40.73 -41.73 7.19
C GLY A 201 -41.83 -40.97 7.94
N GLY A 202 -43.05 -41.06 7.39
CA GLY A 202 -44.28 -41.03 8.16
C GLY A 202 -45.08 -39.73 8.06
N ASP A 203 -46.10 -39.77 7.22
CA ASP A 203 -47.26 -38.88 7.17
C ASP A 203 -47.75 -38.53 8.59
N PHE A 204 -47.70 -37.24 8.95
CA PHE A 204 -48.40 -36.73 10.14
C PHE A 204 -49.32 -35.55 9.84
N ILE A 205 -49.80 -35.44 8.60
CA ILE A 205 -50.98 -34.63 8.27
C ILE A 205 -51.84 -35.40 7.27
N ASN A 206 -52.97 -35.92 7.74
CA ASN A 206 -54.07 -36.29 6.84
C ASN A 206 -54.50 -35.03 6.09
N CYS A 207 -54.26 -34.97 4.78
CA CYS A 207 -55.01 -34.07 3.92
C CYS A 207 -56.46 -34.56 3.89
N CYS A 208 -57.34 -33.87 4.62
CA CYS A 208 -58.74 -33.74 4.22
C CYS A 208 -58.82 -32.80 3.01
#